data_AF-A0A537M7L0-F1
#
_entry.id   AF-A0A537M7L0-F1
#
_cell.length_a   1.000
_cell.length_b   1.000
_cell.length_c   1.000
_cell.angle_alpha   90.00
_cell.angle_beta   90.00
_cell.angle_gamma   90.00
#
_symmetry.space_group_name_H-M   'P 1'
#
loop_
_entity.id
_entity.type
_entity.pdbx_description
1 polymer ?
#
loop_
_entity_poly.entity_id
_entity_poly.type
_entity_poly.pdbx_seq_one_letter_code
_entity_poly.pdbx_strand_id
1 'polypeptide(L)'
;MNAVVLHDAVVGEDALIAAGSVVTDGTQIPPRTVAAGAPCRVRKPLSGSSAAWIARAAAAYVGLSRRYKEAQGRDRGLQSAAEGPVSG
;
A
#
# COMPACT_ATOMS: atom_id res chain seq x y z
N MET A 1 6.56 -4.69 -1.88
CA MET A 1 7.63 -5.15 -0.97
C MET A 1 7.01 -6.13 0.02
N ASN A 2 7.69 -7.25 0.28
CA ASN A 2 7.22 -8.33 1.14
C ASN A 2 7.39 -7.95 2.62
N ALA A 3 6.32 -7.56 3.31
CA ALA A 3 6.28 -7.46 4.77
C ALA A 3 5.19 -8.40 5.27
N VAL A 4 5.49 -9.18 6.30
CA VAL A 4 4.57 -10.17 6.88
C VAL A 4 4.20 -9.70 8.28
N VAL A 5 2.90 -9.66 8.57
CA VAL A 5 2.36 -9.32 9.90
C VAL A 5 1.62 -10.53 10.43
N LEU A 6 2.06 -11.07 11.57
CA LEU A 6 1.45 -12.22 12.23
C LEU A 6 0.30 -11.80 13.15
N HIS A 7 -0.35 -12.78 13.77
CA HIS A 7 -1.55 -12.58 14.58
C HIS A 7 -1.28 -11.69 15.80
N ASP A 8 -2.33 -11.00 16.24
CA ASP A 8 -2.34 -10.13 17.42
C ASP A 8 -1.29 -9.00 17.46
N ALA A 9 -0.57 -8.75 16.37
CA ALA A 9 0.34 -7.62 16.25
C ALA A 9 -0.44 -6.32 16.02
N VAL A 10 -0.05 -5.25 16.74
CA VAL A 10 -0.60 -3.90 16.53
C VAL A 10 0.45 -3.00 15.92
N VAL A 11 0.10 -2.40 14.77
CA VAL A 11 0.92 -1.39 14.10
C VAL A 11 0.27 -0.02 14.33
N GLY A 12 0.97 0.84 15.08
CA GLY A 12 0.49 2.17 15.41
C GLY A 12 0.37 3.10 14.20
N GLU A 13 -0.42 4.16 14.35
CA GLU A 13 -0.63 5.18 13.32
C GLU A 13 0.68 5.75 12.78
N ASP A 14 0.76 5.94 11.47
CA ASP A 14 1.96 6.41 10.77
C ASP A 14 3.23 5.57 11.05
N ALA A 15 3.14 4.34 11.54
CA ALA A 15 4.30 3.47 11.63
C ALA A 15 4.72 2.95 10.26
N LEU A 16 6.04 2.90 10.01
CA LEU A 16 6.64 2.40 8.79
C LEU A 16 7.30 1.05 9.02
N ILE A 17 6.79 0.02 8.35
CA ILE A 17 7.43 -1.30 8.33
C ILE A 17 8.32 -1.40 7.09
N ALA A 18 9.61 -1.63 7.31
CA ALA A 18 10.59 -1.75 6.23
C ALA A 18 10.35 -3.02 5.40
N ALA A 19 10.81 -3.00 4.15
CA ALA A 19 10.79 -4.15 3.26
C ALA A 19 11.44 -5.38 3.89
N GLY A 20 10.88 -6.56 3.65
CA GLY A 20 11.41 -7.84 4.14
C GLY A 20 11.17 -8.09 5.63
N SER A 21 10.42 -7.24 6.32
CA SER A 21 10.21 -7.39 7.76
C SER A 21 9.14 -8.44 8.08
N VAL A 22 9.33 -9.13 9.21
CA VAL A 22 8.36 -10.07 9.78
C VAL A 22 7.97 -9.55 11.17
N VAL A 23 6.78 -8.96 11.27
CA VAL A 23 6.19 -8.53 12.55
C VAL A 23 5.61 -9.78 13.21
N THR A 24 6.28 -10.24 14.26
CA THR A 24 5.94 -11.48 14.96
C THR A 24 4.66 -11.34 15.78
N ASP A 25 4.11 -12.48 16.20
CA ASP A 25 2.88 -12.58 16.98
C ASP A 25 2.89 -11.64 18.21
N GLY A 26 1.80 -10.92 18.46
CA GLY A 26 1.65 -10.01 19.60
C GLY A 26 2.57 -8.79 19.61
N THR A 27 3.31 -8.51 18.54
CA THR A 27 4.28 -7.40 18.51
C THR A 27 3.56 -6.05 18.47
N GLN A 28 3.89 -5.17 19.41
CA GLN A 28 3.39 -3.79 19.45
C GLN A 28 4.40 -2.82 18.82
N ILE A 29 4.07 -2.27 17.66
CA ILE A 29 4.85 -1.22 17.00
C ILE A 29 4.24 0.14 17.34
N PRO A 30 4.94 1.05 18.04
CA PRO A 30 4.40 2.34 18.42
C PRO A 30 4.11 3.25 17.21
N PRO A 31 3.17 4.20 17.34
CA PRO A 31 2.90 5.20 16.32
C PRO A 31 4.15 6.00 15.92
N ARG A 32 4.21 6.46 14.66
CA ARG A 32 5.28 7.31 14.12
C ARG A 32 6.68 6.74 14.36
N THR A 33 6.86 5.44 14.19
CA THR A 33 8.17 4.77 14.25
C THR A 33 8.50 4.07 12.95
N VAL A 34 9.80 3.84 12.72
CA VAL A 34 10.29 2.95 11.66
C VAL A 34 10.73 1.65 12.31
N ALA A 35 10.14 0.53 11.91
CA ALA A 35 10.47 -0.81 12.37
C ALA A 35 10.98 -1.68 11.21
N ALA A 36 11.95 -2.55 11.49
CA ALA A 36 12.60 -3.36 10.46
C ALA A 36 13.16 -4.68 10.97
N GLY A 37 13.16 -5.69 10.09
CA GLY A 37 13.85 -6.97 10.25
C GLY A 37 12.92 -8.17 10.42
N ALA A 38 13.52 -9.36 10.50
CA ALA A 38 12.86 -10.62 10.80
C ALA A 38 13.66 -11.33 11.92
N PRO A 39 13.29 -11.15 13.20
CA PRO A 39 12.05 -10.54 13.68
C PRO A 39 12.09 -9.00 13.65
N CYS A 40 10.92 -8.38 13.42
CA CYS A 40 10.79 -6.93 13.29
C CYS A 40 10.96 -6.23 14.64
N ARG A 41 11.74 -5.14 14.67
CA ARG A 41 11.97 -4.31 15.86
C ARG A 41 11.98 -2.83 15.49
N VAL A 42 11.54 -1.98 16.41
CA VAL A 42 11.63 -0.52 16.28
C VAL A 42 13.09 -0.11 16.14
N ARG A 43 13.39 0.72 15.15
CA ARG A 43 14.75 1.21 14.88
C ARG A 43 14.91 2.67 15.24
N LYS A 44 13.94 3.50 14.87
CA LYS A 44 13.99 4.96 15.06
C LYS A 44 12.61 5.60 14.94
N PRO A 45 12.43 6.84 15.42
CA PRO A 45 11.26 7.64 15.10
C PRO A 45 11.12 7.88 13.59
N LEU A 46 9.88 8.01 13.12
CA LEU A 46 9.56 8.45 11.76
C LEU A 46 9.88 9.94 11.62
N SER A 47 10.76 10.28 10.68
CA SER A 47 11.18 11.65 10.44
C SER A 47 11.65 11.86 9.00
N GLY A 48 11.90 13.14 8.67
CA GLY A 48 12.47 13.55 7.39
C GLY A 48 11.60 13.17 6.19
N SER A 49 12.26 12.76 5.10
CA SER A 49 11.61 12.41 3.84
C SER A 49 10.63 11.24 3.96
N SER A 50 10.87 10.29 4.88
CA SER A 50 9.97 9.17 5.11
C SER A 50 8.63 9.62 5.70
N ALA A 51 8.64 10.58 6.64
CA ALA A 51 7.41 11.15 7.19
C ALA A 51 6.60 11.89 6.12
N ALA A 52 7.27 12.72 5.33
CA ALA A 52 6.64 13.45 4.23
C ALA A 52 6.06 12.52 3.16
N TRP A 53 6.69 11.36 2.91
CA TRP A 53 6.19 10.38 1.98
C TRP A 53 4.93 9.67 2.49
N ILE A 54 4.92 9.21 3.75
CA ILE A 54 3.75 8.55 4.35
C ILE A 54 2.51 9.44 4.30
N ALA A 55 2.68 10.73 4.64
CA ALA A 55 1.58 11.70 4.63
C ALA A 55 0.88 11.86 3.25
N ARG A 56 1.58 11.58 2.14
CA ARG A 56 1.04 11.74 0.77
C ARG A 56 0.81 10.44 0.01
N ALA A 57 1.38 9.32 0.47
CA ALA A 57 1.42 8.07 -0.29
C ALA A 57 0.02 7.53 -0.60
N ALA A 58 -0.88 7.49 0.39
CA ALA A 58 -2.24 6.99 0.21
C ALA A 58 -3.00 7.79 -0.86
N ALA A 59 -2.97 9.13 -0.77
CA ALA A 59 -3.63 10.00 -1.74
C ALA A 59 -3.08 9.80 -3.17
N ALA A 60 -1.76 9.63 -3.32
CA ALA A 60 -1.14 9.39 -4.61
C ALA A 60 -1.64 8.09 -5.25
N TYR A 61 -1.68 6.99 -4.50
CA TYR A 61 -2.15 5.70 -5.02
C TYR A 61 -3.66 5.67 -5.27
N VAL A 62 -4.47 6.36 -4.45
CA VAL A 62 -5.90 6.53 -4.73
C VAL A 62 -6.13 7.30 -6.03
N GLY A 63 -5.41 8.40 -6.24
CA GLY A 63 -5.47 9.16 -7.49
C GLY A 63 -5.05 8.32 -8.70
N LEU A 64 -3.98 7.54 -8.57
CA LEU A 64 -3.53 6.62 -9.61
C LEU A 64 -4.58 5.55 -9.91
N SER A 65 -5.17 4.93 -8.90
CA SER A 65 -6.22 3.92 -9.04
C SER A 65 -7.44 4.45 -9.81
N ARG A 66 -7.88 5.68 -9.52
CA ARG A 66 -9.00 6.33 -10.22
C ARG A 66 -8.70 6.49 -11.71
N ARG A 67 -7.52 7.03 -12.05
CA ARG A 67 -7.08 7.22 -13.44
C ARG A 67 -7.06 5.90 -14.22
N TYR A 68 -6.56 4.82 -13.64
CA TYR A 68 -6.53 3.52 -14.30
C TYR A 68 -7.93 2.91 -14.46
N LYS A 69 -8.82 3.07 -13.48
CA LYS A 69 -10.20 2.60 -13.60
C LYS A 69 -10.97 3.35 -14.69
N GLU A 70 -10.78 4.65 -14.79
CA GLU A 70 -11.37 5.49 -15.85
C GLU A 70 -10.85 5.08 -17.24
N ALA A 71 -9.53 4.88 -17.37
CA ALA A 71 -8.91 4.41 -18.61
C ALA A 71 -9.43 3.02 -19.03
N GLN A 72 -9.49 2.06 -18.11
CA GLN A 72 -10.05 0.73 -18.40
C GLN A 72 -11.52 0.78 -18.81
N GLY A 73 -12.31 1.68 -18.22
CA GLY A 73 -13.71 1.88 -18.62
C GLY A 73 -13.83 2.42 -20.05
N ARG A 74 -12.96 3.35 -20.43
CA ARG A 74 -12.88 3.87 -21.81
C ARG A 74 -12.48 2.80 -22.82
N ASP A 75 -11.48 2.00 -22.48
CA ASP A 75 -10.98 0.93 -23.37
C ASP A 75 -12.04 -0.16 -23.58
N ARG A 76 -12.77 -0.56 -22.52
CA ARG A 76 -13.91 -1.49 -22.64
C ARG A 76 -15.05 -0.93 -23.49
N GLY A 77 -15.34 0.38 -23.37
CA GLY A 77 -16.37 1.03 -24.20
C GLY A 77 -16.00 1.07 -25.68
N LEU A 78 -14.71 1.29 -25.99
CA LEU A 78 -14.18 1.24 -27.36
C LEU A 78 -14.22 -0.19 -27.93
N GLN A 79 -13.87 -1.21 -27.14
CA GLN A 79 -13.96 -2.62 -27.55
C GLN A 79 -15.41 -3.05 -27.81
N SER A 80 -16.35 -2.68 -26.93
CA SER A 80 -17.78 -2.98 -27.09
C SER A 80 -18.41 -2.31 -28.32
N ALA A 81 -17.91 -1.14 -28.74
CA ALA A 81 -18.37 -0.46 -29.95
C ALA A 81 -17.78 -1.06 -31.24
N ALA A 82 -16.63 -1.74 -31.15
CA ALA A 82 -15.98 -2.40 -32.28
C ALA A 82 -16.57 -3.80 -32.57
N GLU A 83 -17.16 -4.46 -31.57
CA GLU A 83 -17.83 -5.77 -31.69
C GLU A 83 -19.34 -5.62 -32.01
N GLY A 84 -19.68 -4.91 -33.10
CA GLY A 84 -21.06 -4.86 -33.60
C GLY A 84 -21.61 -6.25 -33.97
N PRO A 85 -22.95 -6.45 -34.02
CA PRO A 85 -23.54 -7.77 -34.17
C PRO A 85 -23.13 -8.38 -35.52
N VAL A 86 -22.35 -9.45 -35.47
CA VAL A 86 -22.08 -10.29 -36.65
C VAL A 86 -23.40 -10.95 -37.00
N SER A 87 -24.11 -10.36 -37.96
CA SER A 87 -25.38 -10.89 -38.48
C SER A 87 -25.08 -12.14 -39.29
N GLY A 88 -25.59 -13.28 -38.82
CA GLY A 88 -25.64 -14.55 -39.57
C GLY A 88 -26.97 -14.72 -40.29
#